data_AF-A0A8T0CKC0-F1
#
_entry.id   AF-A0A8T0CKC0-F1
#
_cell.length_a   1.000
_cell.length_b   1.000
_cell.length_c   1.000
_cell.angle_alpha   90.00
_cell.angle_beta   90.00
_cell.angle_gamma   90.00
#
_symmetry.space_group_name_H-M   'P 1'
#
loop_
_entity.id
_entity.type
_entity.pdbx_description
1 polymer ?
#
loop_
_entity_poly.entity_id
_entity_poly.type
_entity_poly.pdbx_seq_one_letter_code
_entity_poly.pdbx_strand_id
1 'polypeptide(L)'
;MMDPVKQSEVKHFVRANDICCLGLMETKVPPHHFDSISSNLFLGWKWKANYDFSARGRIWVGWNPILVDFNCLYVSSQMIHDEIKFLHSGSFLHFTAVYGDHTFVARRPLWTDLIRLSPTLSDSPWMVCGDFNAIRDSSDRMGSPNTWPPSFDDLNECLFQAELEDLRYVGF
;
A
#
# COMPACT_ATOMS: atom_id res chain seq x y z
N MET A 1 10.34 -1.16 11.09
CA MET A 1 10.13 -2.57 11.50
C MET A 1 11.30 -3.20 12.26
N MET A 2 12.48 -2.57 12.36
CA MET A 2 13.57 -3.05 13.24
C MET A 2 13.29 -2.92 14.75
N ASP A 3 12.33 -2.06 15.12
CA ASP A 3 11.93 -1.81 16.51
C ASP A 3 10.93 -2.89 16.99
N PRO A 4 11.24 -3.66 18.06
CA PRO A 4 10.34 -4.66 18.61
C PRO A 4 8.99 -4.11 19.09
N VAL A 5 8.92 -2.85 19.54
CA VAL A 5 7.67 -2.23 19.99
C VAL A 5 6.70 -2.09 18.81
N LYS A 6 7.18 -1.55 17.69
CA LYS A 6 6.40 -1.46 16.44
C LYS A 6 5.96 -2.84 15.94
N GLN A 7 6.81 -3.86 16.05
CA GLN A 7 6.42 -5.22 15.69
C GLN A 7 5.28 -5.74 16.60
N SER A 8 5.31 -5.43 17.89
CA SER A 8 4.25 -5.81 18.84
C SER A 8 2.93 -5.10 18.54
N GLU A 9 2.95 -3.81 18.21
CA GLU A 9 1.76 -3.04 17.82
C GLU A 9 1.10 -3.61 16.57
N VAL A 10 1.89 -3.90 15.53
CA VAL A 10 1.39 -4.54 14.30
C VAL A 10 0.77 -5.91 14.61
N LYS A 11 1.42 -6.72 15.45
CA LYS A 11 0.87 -8.01 15.88
C LYS A 11 -0.46 -7.87 16.61
N HIS A 12 -0.56 -6.89 17.50
CA HIS A 12 -1.79 -6.63 18.24
C HIS A 12 -2.91 -6.18 17.30
N PHE A 13 -2.63 -5.23 16.40
CA PHE A 13 -3.60 -4.72 15.44
C PHE A 13 -4.17 -5.81 14.53
N VAL A 14 -3.31 -6.70 14.01
CA VAL A 14 -3.73 -7.83 13.18
C VAL A 14 -4.65 -8.80 13.93
N ARG A 15 -4.31 -9.12 15.18
CA ARG A 15 -5.11 -10.03 16.01
C ARG A 15 -6.43 -9.41 16.45
N ALA A 16 -6.46 -8.12 16.74
CA ALA A 16 -7.64 -7.43 17.23
C ALA A 16 -8.70 -7.22 16.14
N ASN A 17 -8.30 -7.21 14.86
CA ASN A 17 -9.17 -6.93 13.72
C ASN A 17 -9.29 -8.12 12.74
N ASP A 18 -8.82 -9.32 13.13
CA ASP A 18 -8.85 -10.54 12.31
C ASP A 18 -8.29 -10.34 10.88
N ILE A 19 -7.20 -9.59 10.77
CA ILE A 19 -6.60 -9.23 9.48
C ILE A 19 -5.89 -10.43 8.86
N CYS A 20 -6.20 -10.72 7.60
CA CYS A 20 -5.61 -11.83 6.83
C CYS A 20 -4.59 -11.39 5.77
N CYS A 21 -4.59 -10.11 5.40
CA CYS A 21 -3.61 -9.48 4.50
C CYS A 21 -3.36 -8.04 4.95
N LEU A 22 -2.12 -7.57 4.89
CA LEU A 22 -1.77 -6.19 5.24
C LEU A 22 -0.59 -5.64 4.43
N GLY A 23 -0.61 -4.33 4.19
CA GLY A 23 0.53 -3.57 3.67
C GLY A 23 1.28 -2.86 4.79
N LEU A 24 2.61 -2.97 4.80
CA LEU A 24 3.52 -2.19 5.65
C LEU A 24 4.38 -1.27 4.79
N MET A 25 4.40 0.01 5.17
CA MET A 25 5.14 1.04 4.47
C MET A 25 6.27 1.54 5.37
N GLU A 26 7.33 2.05 4.75
CA GLU A 26 8.48 2.62 5.44
C GLU A 26 9.14 1.63 6.43
N THR A 27 9.20 0.35 6.04
CA THR A 27 9.72 -0.71 6.93
C THR A 27 11.16 -0.44 7.37
N LYS A 28 11.95 0.16 6.47
CA LYS A 28 13.39 0.51 6.60
C LYS A 28 14.25 -0.71 6.95
N VAL A 29 13.88 -1.89 6.46
CA VAL A 29 14.56 -3.15 6.77
C VAL A 29 15.46 -3.56 5.59
N PRO A 30 16.78 -3.77 5.80
CA PRO A 30 17.66 -4.32 4.77
C PRO A 30 17.26 -5.76 4.37
N PRO A 31 17.53 -6.20 3.12
CA PRO A 31 17.13 -7.54 2.64
C PRO A 31 17.59 -8.70 3.54
N HIS A 32 18.81 -8.63 4.10
CA HIS A 32 19.35 -9.70 4.97
C HIS A 32 18.62 -9.84 6.31
N HIS A 33 17.81 -8.85 6.71
CA HIS A 33 16.95 -8.92 7.89
C HIS A 33 15.50 -9.27 7.56
N PHE A 34 15.13 -9.33 6.27
CA PHE A 34 13.76 -9.58 5.83
C PHE A 34 13.19 -10.85 6.44
N ASP A 35 13.81 -12.01 6.17
CA ASP A 35 13.29 -13.31 6.60
C ASP A 35 13.19 -13.43 8.11
N SER A 36 14.19 -12.90 8.83
CA SER A 36 14.20 -12.93 10.31
C SER A 36 13.06 -12.10 10.88
N ILE A 37 12.77 -10.92 10.33
CA ILE A 37 11.71 -10.06 10.86
C ILE A 37 10.33 -10.55 10.41
N SER A 38 10.16 -10.91 9.13
CA SER A 38 8.89 -11.32 8.55
C SER A 38 8.36 -12.61 9.18
N SER A 39 9.22 -13.60 9.41
CA SER A 39 8.87 -14.85 10.12
C SER A 39 8.51 -14.63 11.59
N ASN A 40 9.17 -13.68 12.25
CA ASN A 40 8.90 -13.32 13.65
C ASN A 40 7.64 -12.45 13.81
N LEU A 41 7.21 -11.72 12.78
CA LEU A 41 5.98 -10.94 12.81
C LEU A 41 4.76 -11.86 12.88
N PHE A 42 4.63 -12.78 11.93
CA PHE A 42 3.52 -13.73 11.92
C PHE A 42 4.02 -15.10 11.43
N LEU A 43 3.94 -16.09 12.32
CA LEU A 43 4.34 -17.45 11.99
C LEU A 43 3.46 -18.01 10.87
N GLY A 44 4.09 -18.57 9.83
CA GLY A 44 3.40 -19.20 8.69
C GLY A 44 2.85 -18.22 7.66
N TRP A 45 2.93 -16.91 7.89
CA TRP A 45 2.59 -15.91 6.87
C TRP A 45 3.63 -15.87 5.77
N LYS A 46 3.17 -15.55 4.56
CA LYS A 46 4.03 -15.26 3.41
C LYS A 46 4.08 -13.76 3.19
N TRP A 47 5.15 -13.32 2.52
CA TRP A 47 5.46 -11.91 2.37
C TRP A 47 6.04 -11.61 0.99
N LYS A 48 5.70 -10.44 0.45
CA LYS A 48 6.30 -9.84 -0.74
C LYS A 48 6.81 -8.46 -0.38
N ALA A 49 8.04 -8.15 -0.78
CA ALA A 49 8.64 -6.84 -0.61
C ALA A 49 9.18 -6.32 -1.95
N ASN A 50 9.27 -5.00 -2.10
CA ASN A 50 9.74 -4.36 -3.34
C ASN A 50 11.27 -4.16 -3.38
N TYR A 51 12.05 -5.11 -2.87
CA TYR A 51 13.51 -4.97 -2.78
C TYR A 51 14.21 -4.75 -4.12
N ASP A 52 13.66 -5.31 -5.21
CA ASP A 52 14.17 -5.11 -6.58
C ASP A 52 14.13 -3.64 -7.03
N PHE A 53 13.31 -2.81 -6.37
CA PHE A 53 13.12 -1.39 -6.67
C PHE A 53 13.53 -0.47 -5.52
N SER A 54 13.82 -1.01 -4.34
CA SER A 54 14.22 -0.24 -3.17
C SER A 54 15.11 -1.05 -2.23
N ALA A 55 16.36 -0.61 -2.06
CA ALA A 55 17.35 -1.28 -1.23
C ALA A 55 16.95 -1.47 0.25
N ARG A 56 15.91 -0.78 0.73
CA ARG A 56 15.38 -0.91 2.10
C ARG A 56 13.95 -1.48 2.17
N GLY A 57 13.43 -2.03 1.06
CA GLY A 57 12.13 -2.70 1.02
C GLY A 57 11.01 -1.81 1.54
N ARG A 58 10.81 -0.65 0.91
CA ARG A 58 9.88 0.40 1.37
C ARG A 58 8.45 -0.12 1.57
N ILE A 59 8.03 -1.10 0.79
CA ILE A 59 6.67 -1.67 0.83
C ILE A 59 6.78 -3.17 1.02
N TRP A 60 6.13 -3.68 2.07
CA TRP A 60 5.92 -5.10 2.28
C TRP A 60 4.42 -5.40 2.26
N VAL A 61 4.02 -6.48 1.62
CA VAL A 61 2.67 -7.04 1.71
C VAL A 61 2.80 -8.42 2.35
N GLY A 62 2.08 -8.63 3.45
CA GLY A 62 2.06 -9.89 4.19
C GLY A 62 0.67 -10.49 4.21
N TRP A 63 0.57 -11.81 4.07
CA TRP A 63 -0.71 -12.51 4.07
C TRP A 63 -0.64 -13.88 4.74
N ASN A 64 -1.79 -14.31 5.26
CA ASN A 64 -1.98 -15.66 5.78
C ASN A 64 -2.37 -16.63 4.65
N PRO A 65 -1.48 -17.54 4.20
CA PRO A 65 -1.76 -18.43 3.07
C PRO A 65 -2.83 -19.50 3.36
N ILE A 66 -3.28 -19.62 4.61
CA ILE A 66 -4.41 -20.50 4.98
C ILE A 66 -5.75 -19.83 4.67
N LEU A 67 -5.80 -18.49 4.69
CA LEU A 67 -7.03 -17.71 4.53
C LEU A 67 -7.17 -17.11 3.15
N VAL A 68 -6.06 -16.71 2.53
CA VAL A 68 -6.05 -16.06 1.23
C VAL A 68 -5.01 -16.67 0.30
N ASP A 69 -5.39 -16.82 -0.96
CA ASP A 69 -4.46 -17.01 -2.07
C ASP A 69 -4.06 -15.64 -2.61
N PHE A 70 -2.76 -15.44 -2.82
CA PHE A 70 -2.16 -14.16 -3.12
C PHE A 70 -1.34 -14.26 -4.40
N ASN A 71 -1.70 -13.45 -5.39
CA ASN A 71 -1.02 -13.41 -6.67
C ASN A 71 -0.44 -12.01 -6.90
N CYS A 72 0.88 -11.87 -6.82
CA CYS A 72 1.56 -10.61 -7.08
C CYS A 72 1.64 -10.36 -8.59
N LEU A 73 0.96 -9.31 -9.05
CA LEU A 73 0.83 -8.99 -10.48
C LEU A 73 1.83 -7.94 -10.95
N TYR A 74 2.12 -6.95 -10.10
CA TYR A 74 3.05 -5.87 -10.44
C TYR A 74 3.75 -5.30 -9.21
N VAL A 75 5.00 -4.89 -9.38
CA VAL A 75 5.83 -4.28 -8.33
C VAL A 75 6.60 -3.11 -8.94
N SER A 76 6.66 -2.00 -8.22
CA SER A 76 7.53 -0.86 -8.53
C SER A 76 8.18 -0.30 -7.26
N SER A 77 8.90 0.81 -7.40
CA SER A 77 9.47 1.54 -6.26
C SER A 77 8.40 2.16 -5.34
N GLN A 78 7.18 2.37 -5.84
CA GLN A 78 6.11 3.11 -5.18
C GLN A 78 4.82 2.30 -4.95
N MET A 79 4.69 1.10 -5.53
CA MET A 79 3.56 0.22 -5.24
C MET A 79 3.85 -1.27 -5.37
N ILE A 80 3.02 -2.08 -4.71
CA ILE A 80 2.84 -3.50 -4.98
C ILE A 80 1.36 -3.68 -5.32
N HIS A 81 1.08 -4.28 -6.47
CA HIS A 81 -0.27 -4.61 -6.93
C HIS A 81 -0.43 -6.13 -7.03
N ASP A 82 -1.55 -6.61 -6.50
CA ASP A 82 -1.84 -8.02 -6.35
C ASP A 82 -3.34 -8.31 -6.49
N GLU A 83 -3.64 -9.58 -6.72
CA GLU A 83 -4.98 -10.16 -6.60
C GLU A 83 -5.01 -11.03 -5.34
N ILE A 84 -6.02 -10.78 -4.51
CA ILE A 84 -6.26 -11.50 -3.26
C ILE A 84 -7.56 -12.29 -3.43
N LYS A 85 -7.46 -13.61 -3.33
CA LYS A 85 -8.63 -14.51 -3.31
C LYS A 85 -8.83 -15.08 -1.93
N PHE A 86 -10.01 -14.85 -1.36
CA PHE A 86 -10.39 -15.38 -0.05
C PHE A 86 -10.80 -16.85 -0.20
N LEU A 87 -10.06 -17.75 0.44
CA LEU A 87 -10.22 -19.20 0.24
C LEU A 87 -11.54 -19.74 0.77
N HIS A 88 -12.09 -19.12 1.82
CA HIS A 88 -13.34 -19.55 2.44
C HIS A 88 -14.57 -19.20 1.58
N SER A 89 -14.66 -17.96 1.10
CA SER A 89 -15.80 -17.47 0.31
C SER A 89 -15.64 -17.69 -1.19
N GLY A 90 -14.41 -17.87 -1.67
CA GLY A 90 -14.08 -17.90 -3.10
C GLY A 90 -14.09 -16.52 -3.77
N SER A 91 -14.47 -15.45 -3.05
CA SER A 91 -14.44 -14.08 -3.55
C SER A 91 -13.00 -13.60 -3.73
N PHE A 92 -12.81 -12.59 -4.59
CA PHE A 92 -11.51 -11.98 -4.82
C PHE A 92 -11.62 -10.46 -4.91
N LEU A 93 -10.49 -9.78 -4.74
CA LEU A 93 -10.32 -8.36 -5.03
C LEU A 93 -8.89 -8.07 -5.46
N HIS A 94 -8.71 -6.99 -6.21
CA HIS A 94 -7.41 -6.41 -6.47
C HIS A 94 -7.01 -5.48 -5.34
N PHE A 95 -5.78 -5.60 -4.87
CA PHE A 95 -5.23 -4.75 -3.83
C PHE A 95 -3.93 -4.11 -4.33
N THR A 96 -3.79 -2.81 -4.07
CA THR A 96 -2.58 -2.06 -4.38
C THR A 96 -2.10 -1.37 -3.12
N ALA A 97 -0.98 -1.84 -2.56
CA ALA A 97 -0.27 -1.16 -1.49
C ALA A 97 0.62 -0.06 -2.08
N VAL A 98 0.38 1.20 -1.68
CA VAL A 98 1.13 2.35 -2.19
C VAL A 98 2.01 3.00 -1.12
N TYR A 99 3.19 3.45 -1.55
CA TYR A 99 4.03 4.39 -0.80
C TYR A 99 4.64 5.39 -1.79
N GLY A 100 3.93 6.50 -2.00
CA GLY A 100 4.31 7.55 -2.92
C GLY A 100 5.59 8.26 -2.50
N ASP A 101 6.33 8.77 -3.48
CA ASP A 101 7.53 9.56 -3.21
C ASP A 101 7.20 10.94 -2.63
N HIS A 102 8.12 11.49 -1.84
CA HIS A 102 7.94 12.79 -1.17
C HIS A 102 8.03 13.96 -2.15
N THR A 103 8.70 13.79 -3.30
CA THR A 103 8.79 14.83 -4.31
C THR A 103 7.70 14.68 -5.36
N PHE A 104 7.07 15.79 -5.75
CA PHE A 104 6.00 15.78 -6.76
C PHE A 104 6.40 15.07 -8.05
N VAL A 105 7.61 15.35 -8.56
CA VAL A 105 8.08 14.80 -9.83
C VAL A 105 8.35 13.30 -9.74
N ALA A 106 9.02 12.83 -8.69
CA ALA A 106 9.31 11.40 -8.53
C ALA A 106 8.05 10.58 -8.24
N ARG A 107 6.96 11.21 -7.79
CA ARG A 107 5.67 10.56 -7.55
C ARG A 107 4.85 10.31 -8.81
N ARG A 108 5.03 11.10 -9.88
CA ARG A 108 4.25 10.96 -11.13
C ARG A 108 4.15 9.53 -11.70
N PRO A 109 5.21 8.69 -11.69
CA PRO A 109 5.11 7.31 -12.12
C PRO A 109 4.05 6.49 -11.37
N LEU A 110 3.80 6.77 -10.08
CA LEU A 110 2.73 6.13 -9.32
C LEU A 110 1.36 6.43 -9.93
N TRP A 111 1.10 7.71 -10.28
CA TRP A 111 -0.14 8.12 -10.92
C TRP A 111 -0.34 7.46 -12.27
N THR A 112 0.71 7.48 -13.10
CA THR A 112 0.69 6.82 -14.40
C THR A 112 0.40 5.32 -14.28
N ASP A 113 1.01 4.66 -13.30
CA ASP A 113 0.80 3.24 -13.05
C ASP A 113 -0.65 2.93 -12.62
N LEU A 114 -1.24 3.73 -11.73
CA LEU A 114 -2.64 3.57 -11.29
C LEU A 114 -3.64 3.80 -12.43
N ILE A 115 -3.48 4.89 -13.18
CA ILE A 115 -4.32 5.20 -14.34
C ILE A 115 -4.22 4.08 -15.39
N ARG A 116 -3.02 3.54 -15.63
CA ARG A 116 -2.83 2.43 -16.57
C ARG A 116 -3.48 1.14 -16.11
N LEU A 117 -3.50 0.85 -14.81
CA LEU A 117 -4.14 -0.35 -14.26
C LEU A 117 -5.66 -0.26 -14.32
N SER A 118 -6.26 0.91 -14.06
CA SER A 118 -7.70 1.07 -13.91
C SER A 118 -8.55 0.40 -15.02
N PRO A 119 -8.29 0.61 -16.34
CA PRO A 119 -9.08 -0.02 -17.40
C PRO A 119 -9.02 -1.55 -17.42
N THR A 120 -7.97 -2.15 -16.85
CA THR A 120 -7.83 -3.61 -16.77
C THR A 120 -8.61 -4.22 -15.61
N LEU A 121 -9.11 -3.39 -14.69
CA LEU A 121 -9.77 -3.78 -13.45
C LEU A 121 -11.25 -3.36 -13.39
N SER A 122 -11.81 -2.82 -14.49
CA SER A 122 -13.14 -2.19 -14.53
C SER A 122 -14.27 -3.10 -14.04
N ASP A 123 -14.14 -4.41 -14.22
CA ASP A 123 -15.15 -5.40 -13.84
C ASP A 123 -14.84 -6.10 -12.50
N SER A 124 -13.88 -5.61 -11.72
CA SER A 124 -13.42 -6.25 -10.49
C SER A 124 -13.24 -5.26 -9.34
N PRO A 125 -13.53 -5.66 -8.09
CA PRO A 125 -13.32 -4.78 -6.95
C PRO A 125 -11.83 -4.48 -6.80
N TRP A 126 -11.48 -3.19 -6.73
CA TRP A 126 -10.11 -2.74 -6.61
C TRP A 126 -9.95 -1.79 -5.43
N MET A 127 -9.00 -2.09 -4.56
CA MET A 127 -8.66 -1.32 -3.38
C MET A 127 -7.23 -0.79 -3.52
N VAL A 128 -7.08 0.53 -3.42
CA VAL A 128 -5.77 1.18 -3.37
C VAL A 128 -5.59 1.78 -1.98
N CYS A 129 -4.60 1.31 -1.24
CA CYS A 129 -4.39 1.70 0.14
C CYS A 129 -2.93 2.08 0.39
N GLY A 130 -2.74 3.15 1.13
CA GLY A 130 -1.46 3.46 1.73
C GLY A 130 -1.18 4.93 1.89
N ASP A 131 0.11 5.26 1.87
CA ASP A 131 0.56 6.64 1.99
C ASP A 131 0.98 7.16 0.63
N PHE A 132 0.13 8.00 0.05
CA PHE A 132 0.35 8.64 -1.23
C PHE A 132 1.39 9.77 -1.16
N ASN A 133 1.79 10.22 0.04
CA ASN A 133 2.65 11.39 0.27
C ASN A 133 2.16 12.67 -0.44
N ALA A 134 0.87 12.75 -0.74
CA ALA A 134 0.24 13.82 -1.49
C ALA A 134 -0.86 14.48 -0.65
N ILE A 135 -0.92 15.80 -0.71
CA ILE A 135 -1.97 16.58 -0.07
C ILE A 135 -3.17 16.61 -1.00
N ARG A 136 -4.37 16.39 -0.46
CA ARG A 136 -5.60 16.35 -1.23
C ARG A 136 -6.42 17.64 -1.12
N ASP A 137 -6.42 18.26 0.06
CA ASP A 137 -7.14 19.51 0.31
C ASP A 137 -6.22 20.61 0.87
N SER A 138 -6.53 21.85 0.54
CA SER A 138 -5.89 23.05 1.11
C SER A 138 -5.96 23.11 2.64
N SER A 139 -7.02 22.56 3.24
CA SER A 139 -7.23 22.49 4.69
C SER A 139 -6.26 21.54 5.41
N ASP A 140 -5.63 20.61 4.70
CA ASP A 140 -4.57 19.75 5.24
C ASP A 140 -3.26 20.52 5.52
N ARG A 141 -3.18 21.80 5.12
CA ARG A 141 -1.99 22.64 5.32
C ARG A 141 -2.11 23.46 6.60
N MET A 142 -1.23 23.20 7.56
CA MET A 142 -0.94 24.14 8.64
C MET A 142 0.33 24.93 8.33
N GLY A 143 0.23 26.27 8.25
CA GLY A 143 1.37 27.20 8.32
C GLY A 143 2.16 27.48 7.04
N SER A 144 1.64 27.14 5.85
CA SER A 144 2.33 27.40 4.57
C SER A 144 1.69 28.57 3.80
N PRO A 145 2.40 29.28 2.88
CA PRO A 145 1.82 30.39 2.12
C PRO A 145 0.59 29.95 1.31
N ASN A 146 -0.36 30.86 1.11
CA ASN A 146 -1.65 30.68 0.39
C ASN A 146 -1.54 30.25 -1.09
N THR A 147 -0.35 29.90 -1.58
CA THR A 147 -0.13 29.44 -2.96
C THR A 147 -0.36 27.94 -3.05
N TRP A 148 -1.31 27.53 -3.89
CA TRP A 148 -1.59 26.15 -4.27
C TRP A 148 -0.84 25.81 -5.57
N PRO A 149 0.26 25.04 -5.52
CA PRO A 149 0.97 24.63 -6.73
C PRO A 149 0.12 23.63 -7.54
N PRO A 150 0.14 23.69 -8.88
CA PRO A 150 -0.60 22.73 -9.72
C PRO A 150 -0.31 21.26 -9.43
N SER A 151 0.90 20.94 -8.92
CA SER A 151 1.28 19.57 -8.55
C SER A 151 0.50 18.98 -7.37
N PHE A 152 -0.32 19.78 -6.69
CA PHE A 152 -1.24 19.32 -5.65
C PHE A 152 -2.53 18.76 -6.26
N ASP A 153 -2.88 19.16 -7.48
CA ASP A 153 -4.02 18.60 -8.20
C ASP A 153 -3.73 17.21 -8.76
N ASP A 154 -2.44 16.83 -8.87
CA ASP A 154 -1.98 15.55 -9.45
C ASP A 154 -2.69 14.32 -8.84
N LEU A 155 -2.94 14.31 -7.51
CA LEU A 155 -3.65 13.20 -6.87
C LEU A 155 -5.13 13.17 -7.26
N ASN A 156 -5.82 14.32 -7.20
CA ASN A 156 -7.24 14.40 -7.54
C ASN A 156 -7.48 14.04 -9.02
N GLU A 157 -6.61 14.51 -9.91
CA GLU A 157 -6.62 14.16 -11.32
C GLU A 157 -6.38 12.66 -11.53
N CYS A 158 -5.42 12.08 -10.81
CA CYS A 158 -5.17 10.64 -10.86
C CYS A 158 -6.41 9.83 -10.42
N LEU A 159 -7.04 10.21 -9.31
CA LEU A 159 -8.23 9.52 -8.80
C LEU A 159 -9.38 9.60 -9.80
N PHE A 160 -9.60 10.79 -10.37
CA PHE A 160 -10.61 10.99 -11.40
C PHE A 160 -10.36 10.12 -12.64
N GLN A 161 -9.13 10.15 -13.19
CA GLN A 161 -8.78 9.35 -14.38
C GLN A 161 -8.76 7.84 -14.12
N ALA A 162 -8.44 7.41 -12.90
CA ALA A 162 -8.43 6.01 -12.51
C ALA A 162 -9.81 5.51 -12.05
N GLU A 163 -10.84 6.36 -12.05
CA GLU A 163 -12.19 6.06 -11.54
C GLU A 163 -12.16 5.55 -10.09
N LEU A 164 -11.23 6.08 -9.30
CA LEU A 164 -11.05 5.74 -7.89
C LEU A 164 -11.78 6.74 -7.00
N GLU A 165 -12.64 6.22 -6.14
CA GLU A 165 -13.30 6.99 -5.09
C GLU A 165 -12.66 6.75 -3.73
N ASP A 166 -12.59 7.81 -2.93
CA ASP A 166 -12.14 7.70 -1.55
C ASP A 166 -13.23 7.07 -0.69
N LEU A 167 -12.93 5.89 -0.15
CA LEU A 167 -13.70 5.24 0.90
C LEU A 167 -13.48 6.04 2.19
N ARG A 168 -14.20 7.16 2.31
CA ARG A 168 -14.20 8.09 3.46
C ARG A 168 -13.85 7.36 4.76
N TYR A 169 -12.77 7.80 5.40
CA TYR A 169 -12.24 7.20 6.62
C TYR A 169 -13.34 6.94 7.66
N VAL A 170 -13.53 5.66 8.00
CA VAL A 170 -14.25 5.19 9.19
C VAL A 170 -13.25 4.45 10.09
N GLY A 171 -12.32 5.20 10.67
CA GLY A 171 -11.55 4.69 11.81
C GLY A 171 -11.99 5.37 13.10
N PHE A 172 -11.86 4.62 14.20
CA PHE A 172 -12.14 5.08 15.56
C PHE A 172 -11.06 6.03 16.09
#